data_AF-A0A2T5C276-F1
#
_entry.id   AF-A0A2T5C276-F1
#
_cell.length_a   1.000
_cell.length_b   1.000
_cell.length_c   1.000
_cell.angle_alpha   90.00
_cell.angle_beta   90.00
_cell.angle_gamma   90.00
#
_symmetry.space_group_name_H-M   'P 1'
#
loop_
_entity.id
_entity.type
_entity.pdbx_description
1 polymer ?
#
loop_
_entity_poly.entity_id
_entity_poly.type
_entity_poly.pdbx_seq_one_letter_code
_entity_poly.pdbx_strand_id
1 'polypeptide(L)'
;MYRKVQRVQKVLKNAALHAEKFSHKSGLTCVANCHHCCLKTDISASPLEFLPLAYHLYKTGKAELFYDQLEKLPANTLCINFSPLGAAGACSEYAYRGLICRLFGYATNHDKQGHNRLVSCKTIKQSPTAALLPPKLLAKAPVMADYYMQLAAIDFKLGNEAMPINQAIKRALELVMTYYMYRGRGRRA
;
A
#
# COMPACT_ATOMS: atom_id res chain seq x y z
N MET A 1 -14.64 8.23 -11.04
CA MET A 1 -13.47 8.22 -10.13
C MET A 1 -13.87 7.97 -8.68
N TYR A 2 -14.67 8.83 -8.04
CA TYR A 2 -15.02 8.71 -6.61
C TYR A 2 -15.48 7.31 -6.15
N ARG A 3 -16.45 6.67 -6.83
CA ARG A 3 -16.89 5.30 -6.51
C ARG A 3 -15.77 4.27 -6.58
N LYS A 4 -14.82 4.42 -7.51
CA LYS A 4 -13.65 3.55 -7.64
C LYS A 4 -12.72 3.72 -6.43
N VAL A 5 -12.45 4.97 -6.04
CA VAL A 5 -11.67 5.31 -4.84
C VAL A 5 -12.28 4.66 -3.59
N GLN A 6 -13.60 4.78 -3.39
CA GLN A 6 -14.28 4.17 -2.23
C GLN A 6 -14.17 2.64 -2.21
N ARG A 7 -14.31 1.97 -3.37
CA ARG A 7 -14.12 0.52 -3.48
C ARG A 7 -12.69 0.11 -3.12
N VAL A 8 -11.68 0.84 -3.63
CA VAL A 8 -10.28 0.60 -3.28
C VAL A 8 -10.05 0.80 -1.78
N GLN A 9 -10.53 1.92 -1.21
CA GLN A 9 -10.43 2.19 0.23
C GLN A 9 -11.02 1.06 1.08
N LYS A 10 -12.14 0.46 0.65
CA LYS A 10 -12.73 -0.70 1.34
C LYS A 10 -11.78 -1.89 1.37
N VAL A 11 -11.16 -2.23 0.23
CA VAL A 11 -10.16 -3.32 0.15
C VAL A 11 -8.95 -3.01 1.05
N LEU A 12 -8.41 -1.80 0.97
CA LEU A 12 -7.26 -1.37 1.80
C LEU A 12 -7.58 -1.41 3.31
N LYS A 13 -8.78 -0.98 3.70
CA LYS A 13 -9.24 -1.05 5.10
C LYS A 13 -9.36 -2.49 5.57
N ASN A 14 -9.95 -3.36 4.76
CA ASN A 14 -10.09 -4.79 5.09
C ASN A 14 -8.71 -5.47 5.21
N ALA A 15 -7.76 -5.13 4.34
CA ALA A 15 -6.39 -5.61 4.40
C ALA A 15 -5.69 -5.20 5.70
N ALA A 16 -5.78 -3.92 6.07
CA ALA A 16 -5.20 -3.40 7.31
C ALA A 16 -5.79 -4.09 8.55
N LEU A 17 -7.13 -4.20 8.63
CA LEU A 17 -7.80 -4.86 9.75
C LEU A 17 -7.44 -6.35 9.85
N HIS A 18 -7.26 -7.04 8.73
CA HIS A 18 -6.85 -8.44 8.72
C HIS A 18 -5.40 -8.59 9.20
N ALA A 19 -4.49 -7.77 8.69
CA ALA A 19 -3.09 -7.74 9.12
C ALA A 19 -2.95 -7.45 10.62
N GLU A 20 -3.70 -6.48 11.13
CA GLU A 20 -3.74 -6.12 12.56
C GLU A 20 -4.25 -7.28 13.43
N LYS A 21 -5.39 -7.88 13.04
CA LYS A 21 -5.94 -9.06 13.74
C LYS A 21 -4.94 -10.22 13.75
N PHE A 22 -4.23 -10.45 12.65
CA PHE A 22 -3.22 -11.49 12.58
C PHE A 22 -2.01 -11.15 13.45
N SER A 23 -1.50 -9.92 13.41
CA SER A 23 -0.41 -9.45 14.29
C SER A 23 -0.74 -9.69 15.77
N HIS A 24 -1.94 -9.28 16.22
CA HIS A 24 -2.37 -9.49 17.61
C HIS A 24 -2.47 -10.99 17.98
N LYS A 25 -3.05 -11.82 17.11
CA LYS A 25 -3.21 -13.26 17.38
C LYS A 25 -1.90 -14.04 17.32
N SER A 26 -0.96 -13.58 16.50
CA SER A 26 0.32 -14.25 16.26
C SER A 26 1.44 -13.82 17.21
N GLY A 27 1.24 -12.71 17.93
CA GLY A 27 2.30 -12.11 18.74
C GLY A 27 3.45 -11.53 17.91
N LEU A 28 3.30 -11.47 16.58
CA LEU A 28 4.26 -10.79 15.71
C LEU A 28 4.09 -9.29 15.89
N THR A 29 5.16 -8.64 16.32
CA THR A 29 5.21 -7.19 16.48
C THR A 29 6.31 -6.61 15.59
N CYS A 30 6.01 -5.46 14.98
CA CYS A 30 7.03 -4.60 14.41
C CYS A 30 7.57 -3.71 15.53
N VAL A 31 8.88 -3.43 15.52
CA VAL A 31 9.48 -2.50 16.47
C VAL A 31 8.79 -1.14 16.34
N ALA A 32 8.49 -0.50 17.47
CA ALA A 32 7.87 0.82 17.48
C ALA A 32 8.72 1.80 16.64
N ASN A 33 8.04 2.60 15.81
CA ASN A 33 8.68 3.56 14.89
C ASN A 33 9.67 2.95 13.88
N CYS A 34 9.59 1.64 13.60
CA CYS A 34 10.41 1.03 12.56
C CYS A 34 10.00 1.54 11.16
N HIS A 35 10.99 1.97 10.39
CA HIS A 35 10.83 2.43 9.01
C HIS A 35 11.71 1.65 8.02
N HIS A 36 12.24 0.49 8.43
CA HIS A 36 13.18 -0.29 7.61
C HIS A 36 12.54 -0.77 6.28
N CYS A 37 11.23 -1.04 6.27
CA CYS A 37 10.50 -1.35 5.05
C CYS A 37 10.34 -0.16 4.11
N CYS A 38 10.33 1.08 4.64
CA CYS A 38 10.24 2.31 3.85
C CYS A 38 11.57 2.70 3.21
N LEU A 39 12.70 2.14 3.68
CA LEU A 39 14.03 2.35 3.10
C LEU A 39 14.28 1.54 1.82
N LYS A 40 13.34 0.68 1.42
CA LYS A 40 13.43 -0.06 0.16
C LYS A 40 13.12 0.84 -1.03
N THR A 41 14.04 0.87 -2.00
CA THR A 41 13.90 1.59 -3.27
C THR A 41 13.27 0.73 -4.37
N ASP A 42 13.21 -0.58 -4.17
CA ASP A 42 12.74 -1.59 -5.12
C ASP A 42 11.28 -2.02 -4.89
N ILE A 43 10.46 -1.14 -4.33
CA ILE A 43 9.04 -1.43 -4.05
C ILE A 43 8.22 -1.29 -5.33
N SER A 44 7.61 -2.38 -5.78
CA SER A 44 6.63 -2.37 -6.87
C SER A 44 5.21 -2.34 -6.32
N ALA A 45 4.34 -1.60 -7.00
CA ALA A 45 2.95 -1.41 -6.62
C ALA A 45 2.07 -1.12 -7.84
N SER A 46 0.76 -1.30 -7.64
CA SER A 46 -0.24 -0.94 -8.64
C SER A 46 -0.63 0.55 -8.50
N PRO A 47 -0.88 1.28 -9.60
CA PRO A 47 -1.49 2.61 -9.51
C PRO A 47 -2.84 2.60 -8.78
N LEU A 48 -3.57 1.48 -8.84
CA LEU A 48 -4.91 1.36 -8.29
C LEU A 48 -4.93 1.51 -6.76
N GLU A 49 -3.93 0.98 -6.06
CA GLU A 49 -3.84 1.10 -4.59
C GLU A 49 -3.53 2.53 -4.12
N PHE A 50 -3.05 3.41 -5.00
CA PHE A 50 -2.77 4.82 -4.68
C PHE A 50 -3.85 5.80 -5.14
N LEU A 51 -4.95 5.34 -5.76
CA LEU A 51 -6.09 6.22 -6.05
C LEU A 51 -6.64 6.98 -4.83
N PRO A 52 -6.70 6.39 -3.61
CA PRO A 52 -7.10 7.11 -2.41
C PRO A 52 -6.16 8.26 -2.04
N LEU A 53 -4.84 8.04 -2.13
CA LEU A 53 -3.84 9.08 -1.91
C LEU A 53 -3.98 10.21 -2.94
N ALA A 54 -4.02 9.85 -4.23
CA ALA A 54 -4.18 10.82 -5.32
C ALA A 54 -5.47 11.64 -5.18
N TYR A 55 -6.57 11.00 -4.80
CA TYR A 55 -7.83 11.69 -4.54
C TYR A 55 -7.76 12.63 -3.32
N HIS A 56 -7.08 12.23 -2.24
CA HIS A 56 -6.85 13.08 -1.09
C HIS A 56 -6.03 14.32 -1.45
N LEU A 57 -4.90 14.14 -2.14
CA LEU A 57 -4.03 15.22 -2.60
C LEU A 57 -4.79 16.19 -3.53
N TYR A 58 -5.63 15.67 -4.43
CA TYR A 58 -6.47 16.50 -5.28
C TYR A 58 -7.48 17.33 -4.47
N LYS A 59 -8.19 16.69 -3.53
CA LYS A 59 -9.21 17.36 -2.71
C LYS A 59 -8.62 18.41 -1.75
N THR A 60 -7.34 18.26 -1.38
CA THR A 60 -6.62 19.20 -0.53
C THR A 60 -5.82 20.25 -1.32
N GLY A 61 -5.90 20.25 -2.65
CA GLY A 61 -5.18 21.21 -3.50
C GLY A 61 -3.66 20.98 -3.57
N LYS A 62 -3.17 19.82 -3.15
CA LYS A 62 -1.73 19.47 -3.12
C LYS A 62 -1.28 18.63 -4.32
N ALA A 63 -2.19 18.20 -5.19
CA ALA A 63 -1.90 17.24 -6.26
C ALA A 63 -0.82 17.73 -7.24
N GLU A 64 -0.89 18.98 -7.71
CA GLU A 64 0.07 19.53 -8.68
C GLU A 64 1.48 19.61 -8.09
N LEU A 65 1.63 20.23 -6.91
CA LEU A 65 2.91 20.31 -6.21
C LEU A 65 3.54 18.92 -5.97
N PHE A 66 2.71 17.94 -5.59
CA PHE A 66 3.15 16.58 -5.34
C PHE A 66 3.56 15.87 -6.64
N TYR A 67 2.86 16.14 -7.74
CA TYR A 67 3.21 15.63 -9.07
C TYR A 67 4.55 16.20 -9.55
N ASP A 68 4.77 17.52 -9.41
CA ASP A 68 6.04 18.16 -9.79
C ASP A 68 7.23 17.63 -8.99
N GLN A 69 7.01 17.28 -7.72
CA GLN A 69 8.02 16.62 -6.89
C GLN A 69 8.34 15.22 -7.43
N LEU A 70 7.33 14.43 -7.81
CA LEU A 70 7.52 13.10 -8.40
C LEU A 70 8.29 13.14 -9.72
N GLU A 71 8.11 14.18 -10.55
CA GLU A 71 8.85 14.31 -11.82
C GLU A 71 10.36 14.51 -11.62
N LYS A 72 10.75 15.11 -10.50
CA LYS A 72 12.15 15.36 -10.16
C LYS A 72 12.83 14.13 -9.54
N LEU A 73 12.06 13.09 -9.19
CA LEU A 73 12.59 11.89 -8.56
C LEU A 73 13.02 10.84 -9.60
N PRO A 74 14.19 10.21 -9.45
CA PRO A 74 14.58 9.10 -10.30
C PRO A 74 13.71 7.86 -10.06
N ALA A 75 13.65 6.96 -11.05
CA ALA A 75 12.73 5.83 -11.10
C ALA A 75 12.83 4.82 -9.94
N ASN A 76 13.96 4.77 -9.21
CA ASN A 76 14.25 3.83 -8.13
C ASN A 76 14.83 4.53 -6.89
N THR A 77 14.08 5.48 -6.35
CA THR A 77 14.41 6.15 -5.09
C THR A 77 13.44 5.76 -3.98
N LEU A 78 13.68 6.27 -2.77
CA LEU A 78 12.76 6.12 -1.66
C LEU A 78 11.37 6.63 -2.02
N CYS A 79 10.34 6.05 -1.41
CA CYS A 79 8.97 6.51 -1.60
C CYS A 79 8.88 8.01 -1.28
N ILE A 80 8.22 8.81 -2.12
CA ILE A 80 8.05 10.25 -1.90
C ILE A 80 7.38 10.58 -0.55
N ASN A 81 6.55 9.65 -0.04
CA ASN A 81 5.92 9.81 1.28
C ASN A 81 6.84 9.44 2.44
N PHE A 82 8.06 8.97 2.18
CA PHE A 82 9.02 8.69 3.25
C PHE A 82 9.58 10.01 3.79
N SER A 83 9.42 10.21 5.10
CA SER A 83 10.00 11.32 5.84
C SER A 83 10.68 10.77 7.08
N PRO A 84 12.02 10.84 7.20
CA PRO A 84 12.74 10.27 8.34
C PRO A 84 12.36 10.93 9.68
N LEU A 85 11.84 12.16 9.64
CA LEU A 85 11.36 12.92 10.79
C LEU A 85 9.83 12.79 11.00
N GLY A 86 9.15 11.98 10.18
CA GLY A 86 7.71 11.81 10.21
C GLY A 86 7.22 10.94 11.37
N ALA A 87 6.01 11.22 11.87
CA ALA A 87 5.33 10.40 12.87
C ALA A 87 4.97 9.00 12.31
N ALA A 88 4.75 8.03 13.21
CA ALA A 88 4.22 6.69 12.91
C ALA A 88 4.92 5.94 11.75
N GLY A 89 6.21 5.65 11.90
CA GLY A 89 6.95 4.84 10.92
C GLY A 89 7.38 5.63 9.67
N ALA A 90 7.67 6.92 9.84
CA ALA A 90 8.33 7.76 8.82
C ALA A 90 7.53 7.93 7.51
N CYS A 91 6.20 7.88 7.55
CA CYS A 91 5.35 8.12 6.38
C CYS A 91 4.50 9.38 6.57
N SER A 92 4.69 10.39 5.71
CA SER A 92 3.92 11.66 5.76
C SER A 92 2.42 11.46 5.52
N GLU A 93 2.06 10.47 4.70
CA GLU A 93 0.68 10.17 4.31
C GLU A 93 0.23 8.77 4.80
N TYR A 94 0.51 8.44 6.07
CA TYR A 94 0.31 7.10 6.64
C TYR A 94 -1.12 6.54 6.46
N ALA A 95 -2.14 7.42 6.55
CA ALA A 95 -3.54 7.06 6.39
C ALA A 95 -3.88 6.59 4.95
N TYR A 96 -3.09 7.03 3.95
CA TYR A 96 -3.31 6.78 2.53
C TYR A 96 -2.28 5.82 1.91
N ARG A 97 -1.58 5.03 2.73
CA ARG A 97 -0.66 3.98 2.27
C ARG A 97 -1.36 2.97 1.35
N GLY A 98 -0.62 2.49 0.35
CA GLY A 98 -1.03 1.46 -0.59
C GLY A 98 -1.21 0.08 0.06
N LEU A 99 -1.66 -0.90 -0.73
CA LEU A 99 -1.94 -2.25 -0.24
C LEU A 99 -0.67 -2.94 0.23
N ILE A 100 0.43 -2.81 -0.55
CA ILE A 100 1.74 -3.38 -0.20
C ILE A 100 2.19 -2.95 1.20
N CYS A 101 2.08 -1.66 1.51
CA CYS A 101 2.51 -1.08 2.78
C CYS A 101 1.61 -1.47 3.98
N ARG A 102 0.39 -1.93 3.73
CA ARG A 102 -0.55 -2.36 4.79
C ARG A 102 -0.40 -3.83 5.13
N LEU A 103 -0.08 -4.65 4.13
CA LEU A 103 0.05 -6.09 4.27
C LEU A 103 1.47 -6.52 4.66
N PHE A 104 2.50 -5.78 4.22
CA PHE A 104 3.88 -6.12 4.52
C PHE A 104 4.14 -6.17 6.03
N GLY A 105 4.80 -7.24 6.49
CA GLY A 105 5.09 -7.51 7.90
C GLY A 105 4.22 -8.62 8.49
N TYR A 106 2.97 -8.73 8.03
CA TYR A 106 1.97 -9.60 8.65
C TYR A 106 1.17 -10.44 7.63
N ALA A 107 1.47 -10.31 6.34
CA ALA A 107 0.83 -11.09 5.28
C ALA A 107 1.66 -12.30 4.85
N THR A 108 1.05 -13.17 4.05
CA THR A 108 1.68 -14.37 3.50
C THR A 108 1.58 -14.45 1.98
N ASN A 109 2.48 -15.22 1.38
CA ASN A 109 2.38 -15.71 0.00
C ASN A 109 2.28 -17.23 0.02
N HIS A 110 1.63 -17.81 -0.98
CA HIS A 110 1.70 -19.25 -1.22
C HIS A 110 3.06 -19.61 -1.81
N ASP A 111 3.66 -20.68 -1.31
CA ASP A 111 4.77 -21.34 -1.99
C ASP A 111 4.25 -22.30 -3.08
N LYS A 112 5.17 -22.92 -3.83
CA LYS A 112 4.83 -23.89 -4.88
C LYS A 112 4.12 -25.15 -4.36
N GLN A 113 4.18 -25.41 -3.05
CA GLN A 113 3.55 -26.55 -2.38
C GLN A 113 2.21 -26.16 -1.74
N GLY A 114 1.78 -24.90 -1.87
CA GLY A 114 0.54 -24.37 -1.29
C GLY A 114 0.65 -23.89 0.15
N HIS A 115 1.83 -23.95 0.78
CA HIS A 115 2.02 -23.47 2.15
C HIS A 115 2.16 -21.95 2.20
N ASN A 116 1.60 -21.35 3.25
CA ASN A 116 1.73 -19.92 3.49
C ASN A 116 3.13 -19.59 4.02
N ARG A 117 3.81 -18.63 3.40
CA ARG A 117 5.10 -18.09 3.83
C ARG A 117 4.97 -16.62 4.20
N LEU A 118 5.46 -16.24 5.38
CA LEU A 118 5.39 -14.87 5.87
C LEU A 118 6.18 -13.88 5.00
N VAL A 119 5.49 -12.81 4.59
CA VAL A 119 6.01 -11.66 3.85
C VAL A 119 6.30 -10.53 4.84
N SER A 120 7.50 -10.57 5.41
CA SER A 120 7.96 -9.62 6.42
C SER A 120 9.45 -9.31 6.28
N CYS A 121 9.91 -8.31 7.03
CA CYS A 121 11.32 -7.94 7.09
C CYS A 121 12.16 -9.02 7.82
N LYS A 122 13.48 -8.94 7.66
CA LYS A 122 14.44 -9.86 8.29
C LYS A 122 14.27 -9.90 9.81
N THR A 123 14.08 -8.74 10.45
CA THR A 123 13.87 -8.62 11.90
C THR A 123 12.68 -9.43 12.40
N ILE A 124 11.52 -9.33 11.72
CA ILE A 124 10.34 -10.12 12.09
C ILE A 124 10.58 -11.60 11.85
N LYS A 125 11.20 -11.99 10.72
CA LYS A 125 11.46 -13.41 10.41
C LYS A 125 12.41 -14.09 11.39
N GLN A 126 13.33 -13.32 11.98
CA GLN A 126 14.31 -13.81 12.94
C GLN A 126 13.81 -13.74 14.39
N SER A 127 12.59 -13.25 14.64
CA SER A 127 12.05 -13.24 15.98
C SER A 127 11.72 -14.66 16.44
N PRO A 128 11.87 -14.97 17.75
CA PRO A 128 11.43 -16.25 18.30
C PRO A 128 9.95 -16.53 18.04
N THR A 129 9.12 -15.47 18.04
CA THR A 129 7.69 -15.56 17.74
C THR A 129 7.42 -16.04 16.30
N ALA A 130 8.21 -15.59 15.32
CA ALA A 130 8.07 -16.05 13.94
C ALA A 130 8.55 -17.49 13.74
N ALA A 131 9.60 -17.91 14.46
CA ALA A 131 10.11 -19.29 14.38
C ALA A 131 9.13 -20.32 14.97
N LEU A 132 8.40 -19.94 16.03
CA LEU A 132 7.43 -20.81 16.72
C LEU A 132 6.01 -20.69 16.17
N LEU A 133 5.80 -19.97 15.06
CA LEU A 133 4.46 -19.71 14.54
C LEU A 133 3.85 -21.01 13.97
N PRO A 134 2.72 -21.50 14.51
CA PRO A 134 2.16 -22.75 14.02
C PRO A 134 1.54 -22.58 12.63
N PRO A 135 1.67 -23.57 11.72
CA PRO A 135 1.12 -23.48 10.36
C PRO A 135 -0.38 -23.15 10.32
N LYS A 136 -1.16 -23.68 11.27
CA LYS A 136 -2.60 -23.38 11.43
C LYS A 136 -2.90 -21.91 11.70
N LEU A 137 -2.00 -21.21 12.38
CA LEU A 137 -2.13 -19.78 12.62
C LEU A 137 -1.68 -18.99 11.40
N LEU A 138 -0.58 -19.40 10.76
CA LEU A 138 -0.07 -18.79 9.53
C LEU A 138 -1.08 -18.88 8.36
N ALA A 139 -1.90 -19.94 8.33
CA ALA A 139 -3.02 -20.09 7.41
C ALA A 139 -4.10 -18.99 7.58
N LYS A 140 -4.15 -18.32 8.73
CA LYS A 140 -5.07 -17.20 9.02
C LYS A 140 -4.48 -15.83 8.74
N ALA A 141 -3.26 -15.75 8.21
CA ALA A 141 -2.68 -14.49 7.78
C ALA A 141 -3.35 -14.00 6.49
N PRO A 142 -3.39 -12.68 6.24
CA PRO A 142 -3.81 -12.18 4.94
C PRO A 142 -2.87 -12.66 3.84
N VAL A 143 -3.40 -13.32 2.82
CA VAL A 143 -2.64 -13.71 1.64
C VAL A 143 -2.56 -12.51 0.69
N MET A 144 -1.34 -12.08 0.32
CA MET A 144 -1.15 -10.92 -0.56
C MET A 144 -1.90 -11.08 -1.88
N ALA A 145 -1.78 -12.25 -2.52
CA ALA A 145 -2.42 -12.54 -3.81
C ALA A 145 -3.93 -12.33 -3.78
N ASP A 146 -4.62 -12.79 -2.71
CA ASP A 146 -6.07 -12.65 -2.58
C ASP A 146 -6.51 -11.18 -2.54
N TYR A 147 -5.75 -10.30 -1.87
CA TYR A 147 -6.06 -8.88 -1.84
C TYR A 147 -5.73 -8.17 -3.15
N TYR A 148 -4.65 -8.57 -3.84
CA TYR A 148 -4.36 -8.07 -5.19
C TYR A 148 -5.41 -8.52 -6.20
N MET A 149 -5.95 -9.73 -6.08
CA MET A 149 -7.10 -10.19 -6.89
C MET A 149 -8.36 -9.36 -6.62
N GLN A 150 -8.67 -9.06 -5.35
CA GLN A 150 -9.78 -8.16 -5.01
C GLN A 150 -9.58 -6.75 -5.58
N LEU A 151 -8.34 -6.26 -5.61
CA LEU A 151 -8.00 -4.97 -6.21
C LEU A 151 -8.20 -5.01 -7.73
N ALA A 152 -7.70 -6.05 -8.41
CA ALA A 152 -7.89 -6.27 -9.85
C ALA A 152 -9.38 -6.44 -10.24
N ALA A 153 -10.22 -6.97 -9.36
CA ALA A 153 -11.66 -7.04 -9.57
C ALA A 153 -12.37 -5.66 -9.57
N ILE A 154 -11.71 -4.60 -9.08
CA ILE A 154 -12.22 -3.23 -9.15
C ILE A 154 -11.91 -2.61 -10.52
N ASP A 155 -10.67 -2.79 -10.99
CA ASP A 155 -10.21 -2.37 -12.31
C ASP A 155 -9.09 -3.31 -12.75
N PHE A 156 -9.39 -4.16 -13.73
CA PHE A 156 -8.48 -5.22 -14.17
C PHE A 156 -7.19 -4.67 -14.75
N LYS A 157 -7.26 -3.55 -15.48
CA LYS A 157 -6.08 -2.96 -16.11
C LYS A 157 -5.16 -2.39 -15.04
N LEU A 158 -5.67 -1.44 -14.24
CA LEU A 158 -4.85 -0.76 -13.24
C LEU A 158 -4.37 -1.72 -12.14
N GLY A 159 -5.20 -2.68 -11.74
CA GLY A 159 -4.88 -3.63 -10.67
C GLY A 159 -3.79 -4.64 -11.03
N ASN A 160 -3.58 -4.93 -12.32
CA ASN A 160 -2.53 -5.83 -12.81
C ASN A 160 -1.28 -5.10 -13.33
N GLU A 161 -1.31 -3.76 -13.39
CA GLU A 161 -0.10 -2.97 -13.65
C GLU A 161 0.80 -2.97 -12.39
N ALA A 162 2.07 -3.34 -12.56
CA ALA A 162 3.07 -3.30 -11.50
C ALA A 162 4.22 -2.39 -11.94
N MET A 163 4.51 -1.36 -11.15
CA MET A 163 5.56 -0.38 -11.43
C MET A 163 6.19 0.12 -10.12
N PRO A 164 7.37 0.75 -10.16
CA PRO A 164 7.97 1.34 -8.97
C PRO A 164 7.00 2.26 -8.23
N ILE A 165 7.02 2.24 -6.90
CA ILE A 165 6.01 2.88 -6.04
C ILE A 165 5.76 4.36 -6.39
N ASN A 166 6.81 5.13 -6.68
CA ASN A 166 6.68 6.53 -7.07
C ASN A 166 5.99 6.70 -8.43
N GLN A 167 6.27 5.80 -9.39
CA GLN A 167 5.58 5.78 -10.67
C GLN A 167 4.11 5.39 -10.50
N ALA A 168 3.80 4.44 -9.61
CA ALA A 168 2.42 4.06 -9.30
C ALA A 168 1.63 5.23 -8.70
N ILE A 169 2.24 5.99 -7.77
CA ILE A 169 1.64 7.20 -7.19
C ILE A 169 1.47 8.29 -8.26
N LYS A 170 2.49 8.54 -9.09
CA LYS A 170 2.42 9.50 -10.22
C LYS A 170 1.27 9.14 -11.15
N ARG A 171 1.19 7.89 -11.55
CA ARG A 171 0.13 7.39 -12.43
C ARG A 171 -1.26 7.53 -11.81
N ALA A 172 -1.40 7.29 -10.52
CA ALA A 172 -2.65 7.52 -9.80
C ALA A 172 -3.06 8.99 -9.79
N LEU A 173 -2.10 9.91 -9.59
CA LEU A 173 -2.32 11.36 -9.65
C LEU A 173 -2.79 11.81 -11.03
N GLU A 174 -2.09 11.38 -12.09
CA GLU A 174 -2.50 11.68 -13.48
C GLU A 174 -3.94 11.26 -13.75
N LEU A 175 -4.32 10.05 -13.35
CA LEU A 175 -5.67 9.52 -13.56
C LEU A 175 -6.73 10.35 -12.83
N VAL A 176 -6.45 10.74 -11.58
CA VAL A 176 -7.38 11.55 -10.77
C VAL A 176 -7.48 12.97 -11.33
N MET A 177 -6.35 13.63 -11.57
CA MET A 177 -6.29 15.00 -12.10
C MET A 177 -6.97 15.09 -13.45
N THR A 178 -6.58 14.24 -14.40
CA THR A 178 -7.16 14.16 -15.75
C THR A 178 -8.67 13.97 -15.68
N TYR A 179 -9.14 13.03 -14.85
CA TYR A 179 -10.58 12.77 -14.71
C TYR A 179 -11.37 14.02 -14.29
N TYR A 180 -10.85 14.80 -13.34
CA TYR A 180 -11.54 16.00 -12.85
C TYR A 180 -11.30 17.25 -13.71
N MET A 181 -10.19 17.33 -14.46
CA MET A 181 -9.98 18.35 -15.49
C MET A 181 -11.04 18.24 -16.60
N TYR A 182 -11.21 17.04 -17.17
CA TYR A 182 -12.13 16.83 -18.29
C TYR A 182 -13.61 16.75 -17.89
N ARG A 183 -13.93 16.38 -16.65
CA ARG A 183 -15.32 16.44 -16.15
C ARG A 183 -15.73 17.83 -15.64
N GLY A 184 -14.80 18.78 -15.64
CA GLY A 184 -15.02 20.16 -15.22
C GLY A 184 -15.41 20.29 -13.75
N ARG A 185 -15.37 21.53 -13.27
CA ARG A 185 -16.11 21.97 -12.08
C ARG A 185 -17.62 21.82 -12.36
N GLY A 186 -18.11 20.58 -12.38
CA GLY A 186 -19.54 20.28 -12.40
C GLY A 186 -20.15 20.64 -11.04
N ARG A 187 -20.57 21.90 -10.92
CA ARG A 187 -21.48 22.45 -9.90
C ARG A 187 -21.10 22.19 -8.43
N ARG A 188 -20.59 23.24 -7.78
CA ARG A 188 -21.22 23.63 -6.51
C ARG A 188 -22.67 23.96 -6.87
N ALA A 189 -23.57 23.03 -6.60
CA ALA A 189 -25.00 23.27 -6.46
C ALA A 189 -25.35 22.75 -5.07
#